data_AF-A0A9I9CCV2-F1
#
_entry.id   AF-A0A9I9CCV2-F1
#
_cell.length_a   1.000
_cell.length_b   1.000
_cell.length_c   1.000
_cell.angle_alpha   90.00
_cell.angle_beta   90.00
_cell.angle_gamma   90.00
#
_symmetry.space_group_name_H-M   'P 1'
#
loop_
_entity.id
_entity.type
_entity.pdbx_description
1 polymer ?
#
loop_
_entity_poly.entity_id
_entity_poly.type
_entity_poly.pdbx_seq_one_letter_code
_entity_poly.pdbx_strand_id
1 'polypeptide(L)'
;MALLTAAVSIPSLKPPPCSASISRENCKQASKLQLAVFFGSLYLLAIASGGTKPNISTMGADQFDDFDPKEKAQKLSFFNWWLFTVFSGILFASTFL
;
A
#
# COMPACT_ATOMS: atom_id res chain seq x y z
N MET A 1 -2.19 1.64 5.64
CA MET A 1 -2.76 0.28 5.54
C MET A 1 -3.57 -0.11 6.77
N ALA A 2 -3.18 0.28 7.98
CA ALA A 2 -3.87 -0.08 9.23
C ALA A 2 -5.40 0.07 9.20
N LEU A 3 -5.93 1.21 8.70
CA LEU A 3 -7.37 1.44 8.64
C LEU A 3 -8.08 0.47 7.66
N LEU A 4 -7.49 0.24 6.49
CA LEU A 4 -8.03 -0.71 5.51
C LEU A 4 -8.03 -2.14 6.09
N THR A 5 -6.94 -2.54 6.74
CA THR A 5 -6.85 -3.82 7.45
C THR A 5 -7.93 -3.93 8.53
N ALA A 6 -8.10 -2.91 9.36
CA ALA A 6 -9.16 -2.88 10.37
C ALA A 6 -10.56 -3.02 9.74
N ALA A 7 -10.81 -2.35 8.60
CA ALA A 7 -12.09 -2.41 7.90
C ALA A 7 -12.45 -3.83 7.41
N VAL A 8 -11.46 -4.65 7.08
CA VAL A 8 -11.67 -6.03 6.57
C VAL A 8 -11.45 -7.12 7.63
N SER A 9 -10.76 -6.82 8.72
CA SER A 9 -10.48 -7.77 9.81
C SER A 9 -11.51 -7.70 10.93
N ILE A 10 -12.00 -6.50 11.30
CA ILE A 10 -12.91 -6.32 12.44
C ILE A 10 -14.34 -6.72 12.04
N PRO A 11 -14.99 -7.68 12.73
CA PRO A 11 -16.34 -8.15 12.37
C PRO A 11 -17.40 -7.05 12.31
N SER A 12 -17.32 -6.03 13.17
CA SER A 12 -18.26 -4.91 13.18
C SER A 12 -18.15 -3.99 11.95
N LEU A 13 -16.97 -3.94 11.31
CA LEU A 13 -16.70 -3.08 10.16
C LEU A 13 -16.89 -3.78 8.80
N LYS A 14 -17.23 -5.07 8.80
CA LYS A 14 -17.53 -5.83 7.58
C LYS A 14 -18.91 -6.48 7.63
N PRO A 15 -19.55 -6.71 6.48
CA PRO A 15 -20.79 -7.50 6.46
C PRO A 15 -20.52 -8.93 6.93
N PRO A 16 -21.54 -9.62 7.48
CA PRO A 16 -21.41 -11.03 7.86
C PRO A 16 -21.12 -11.89 6.62
N PRO A 17 -20.43 -13.04 6.78
CA PRO A 17 -20.14 -13.93 5.67
C PRO A 17 -21.44 -14.44 5.02
N CYS A 18 -21.46 -14.43 3.68
CA CYS A 18 -22.56 -14.94 2.86
C CYS A 18 -22.24 -16.39 2.46
N SER A 19 -23.11 -17.35 2.76
CA SER A 19 -22.87 -18.75 2.38
C SER A 19 -23.13 -18.97 0.89
N ALA A 20 -22.39 -19.89 0.27
CA ALA A 20 -22.55 -20.24 -1.15
C ALA A 20 -23.91 -20.88 -1.49
N SER A 21 -24.68 -21.31 -0.48
CA SER A 21 -26.03 -21.87 -0.60
C SER A 21 -27.14 -20.82 -0.67
N ILE A 22 -26.84 -19.55 -0.38
CA ILE A 22 -27.80 -18.44 -0.40
C ILE A 22 -27.51 -17.60 -1.67
N SER A 23 -28.56 -17.27 -2.45
CA SER A 23 -28.40 -16.37 -3.60
C SER A 23 -27.87 -15.01 -3.13
N ARG A 24 -26.95 -14.38 -3.89
CA ARG A 24 -26.32 -13.10 -3.50
C ARG A 24 -27.34 -12.01 -3.12
N GLU A 25 -28.53 -12.10 -3.71
CA GLU A 25 -29.65 -11.19 -3.54
C GLU A 25 -30.24 -11.23 -2.12
N ASN A 26 -30.08 -12.36 -1.43
CA ASN A 26 -30.55 -12.57 -0.06
C ASN A 26 -29.46 -12.30 1.00
N CYS A 27 -28.25 -11.89 0.59
CA CYS A 27 -27.17 -11.60 1.53
C CYS A 27 -27.23 -10.18 2.07
N LYS A 28 -26.90 -10.04 3.36
CA LYS A 28 -26.90 -8.76 4.06
C LYS A 28 -25.86 -7.84 3.45
N GLN A 29 -26.32 -6.77 2.80
CA GLN A 29 -25.47 -5.75 2.21
C GLN A 29 -24.70 -5.01 3.31
N ALA A 30 -23.51 -4.51 2.93
CA ALA A 30 -22.70 -3.70 3.82
C ALA A 30 -23.44 -2.40 4.18
N SER A 31 -23.33 -1.98 5.44
CA SER A 31 -23.98 -0.75 5.90
C SER A 31 -23.27 0.48 5.34
N LYS A 32 -23.95 1.63 5.30
CA LYS A 32 -23.36 2.90 4.86
C LYS A 32 -22.05 3.22 5.60
N LEU A 33 -21.98 2.91 6.90
CA LEU A 33 -20.78 3.11 7.71
C LEU A 33 -19.64 2.19 7.27
N GLN A 34 -19.92 0.91 7.01
CA GLN A 34 -18.92 -0.05 6.55
C GLN A 34 -18.32 0.36 5.19
N LEU A 35 -19.18 0.80 4.25
CA LEU A 35 -18.72 1.36 2.98
C LEU A 35 -17.88 2.63 3.19
N ALA A 36 -18.35 3.57 4.02
CA ALA A 36 -17.66 4.83 4.26
C ALA A 36 -16.25 4.61 4.83
N VAL A 37 -16.11 3.71 5.81
CA VAL A 37 -14.80 3.36 6.38
C VAL A 37 -13.92 2.68 5.34
N PHE A 38 -14.45 1.72 4.58
CA PHE A 38 -13.71 1.01 3.55
C PHE A 38 -13.20 1.97 2.45
N PHE A 39 -14.09 2.73 1.80
CA PHE A 39 -13.71 3.66 0.75
C PHE A 39 -12.87 4.82 1.28
N GLY A 40 -13.18 5.35 2.48
CA GLY A 40 -12.35 6.35 3.14
C GLY A 40 -10.92 5.87 3.33
N SER A 41 -10.73 4.61 3.73
CA SER A 41 -9.39 4.02 3.86
C SER A 41 -8.67 3.89 2.51
N LEU A 42 -9.37 3.55 1.43
CA LEU A 42 -8.80 3.50 0.08
C LEU A 42 -8.38 4.88 -0.42
N TYR A 43 -9.19 5.91 -0.20
CA TYR A 43 -8.85 7.27 -0.58
C TYR A 43 -7.65 7.81 0.20
N LEU A 44 -7.59 7.55 1.51
CA LEU A 44 -6.42 7.91 2.32
C LEU A 44 -5.15 7.24 1.81
N LEU A 45 -5.24 5.96 1.42
CA LEU A 45 -4.13 5.23 0.82
C LEU A 45 -3.71 5.81 -0.53
N ALA A 46 -4.67 6.18 -1.38
CA ALA A 46 -4.39 6.81 -2.66
C ALA A 46 -3.66 8.15 -2.48
N ILE A 47 -4.12 9.00 -1.55
CA ILE A 47 -3.49 10.28 -1.23
C ILE A 47 -2.08 10.07 -0.68
N ALA A 48 -1.91 9.19 0.31
CA ALA A 48 -0.60 8.91 0.89
C ALA A 48 0.38 8.35 -0.16
N SER A 49 -0.06 7.39 -0.98
CA SER A 49 0.75 6.83 -2.07
C SER A 49 1.12 7.89 -3.11
N GLY A 50 0.17 8.74 -3.50
CA GLY A 50 0.39 9.83 -4.44
C GLY A 50 1.36 10.89 -3.93
N GLY A 51 1.36 11.16 -2.62
CA GLY A 51 2.30 12.10 -1.99
C GLY A 51 3.69 11.50 -1.77
N THR A 52 3.81 10.24 -1.35
CA THR A 52 5.11 9.66 -1.00
C THR A 52 5.90 9.16 -2.21
N LYS A 53 5.25 8.45 -3.15
CA LYS A 53 5.95 7.79 -4.27
C LYS A 53 6.83 8.71 -5.12
N PRO A 54 6.39 9.92 -5.54
CA PRO A 54 7.23 10.78 -6.39
C PRO A 54 8.35 11.49 -5.61
N ASN A 55 8.21 11.63 -4.29
CA ASN A 55 9.10 12.47 -3.48
C ASN A 55 10.19 11.66 -2.75
N ILE A 56 9.97 10.38 -2.49
CA ILE A 56 10.92 9.58 -1.69
C ILE A 56 12.26 9.37 -2.39
N SER A 57 12.26 9.23 -3.73
CA SER A 57 13.49 9.07 -4.50
C SER A 57 14.28 10.36 -4.58
N THR A 58 13.64 11.50 -4.76
CA THR A 58 14.31 12.81 -4.80
C THR A 58 14.92 13.13 -3.44
N MET A 59 14.16 12.96 -2.35
CA MET A 59 14.68 13.12 -0.99
C MET A 59 15.87 12.19 -0.70
N GLY A 60 15.84 10.95 -1.19
CA GLY A 60 16.98 10.02 -1.04
C GLY A 60 18.20 10.43 -1.87
N ALA A 61 17.99 10.99 -3.07
CA ALA A 61 19.07 11.50 -3.91
C ALA A 61 19.76 12.73 -3.31
N ASP A 62 19.00 13.59 -2.61
CA ASP A 62 19.48 14.81 -1.95
C ASP A 62 20.37 14.52 -0.72
N GLN A 63 20.46 13.27 -0.25
CA GLN A 63 21.34 12.89 0.86
C GLN A 63 22.82 12.75 0.46
N PHE A 64 23.14 12.76 -0.83
CA PHE A 64 24.49 12.53 -1.35
C PHE A 64 25.02 13.77 -2.07
N ASP A 65 26.25 14.16 -1.78
CA ASP A 65 26.94 15.24 -2.48
C ASP A 65 27.41 14.77 -3.88
N ASP A 66 26.95 15.45 -4.93
CA ASP A 66 27.34 15.16 -6.31
C ASP A 66 28.77 15.62 -6.63
N PHE A 67 29.37 16.46 -5.79
CA PHE A 67 30.75 16.94 -5.93
C PHE A 67 31.78 16.07 -5.18
N ASP A 68 31.35 15.19 -4.27
CA ASP A 68 32.21 14.16 -3.68
C ASP A 68 32.16 12.87 -4.55
N PRO A 69 33.27 12.48 -5.19
CA PRO A 69 33.32 11.27 -6.02
C PRO A 69 32.91 9.99 -5.28
N LYS A 70 33.17 9.90 -3.98
CA LYS A 70 32.83 8.75 -3.14
C LYS A 70 31.33 8.70 -2.88
N GLU A 71 30.72 9.81 -2.49
CA GLU A 71 29.29 9.87 -2.22
C GLU A 71 28.48 9.66 -3.50
N LYS A 72 28.94 10.20 -4.64
CA LYS A 72 28.33 9.94 -5.96
C LYS A 72 28.31 8.45 -6.31
N ALA A 73 29.39 7.71 -6.03
CA ALA A 73 29.41 6.26 -6.23
C ALA A 73 28.46 5.52 -5.26
N GLN A 74 28.36 5.99 -4.02
CA GLN A 74 27.43 5.44 -3.02
C GLN A 74 25.97 5.68 -3.41
N LYS A 75 25.63 6.86 -3.94
CA LYS A 75 24.30 7.20 -4.47
C LYS A 75 23.84 6.18 -5.52
N LEU A 76 24.71 5.86 -6.49
CA LEU A 76 24.41 4.84 -7.50
C LEU A 76 24.17 3.46 -6.89
N SER A 77 25.02 3.03 -5.94
CA SER A 77 24.84 1.76 -5.24
C SER A 77 23.53 1.71 -4.44
N PHE A 78 23.18 2.80 -3.76
CA PHE A 78 21.94 2.94 -3.00
C PHE A 78 20.72 2.74 -3.91
N PHE A 79 20.65 3.42 -5.05
CA PHE A 79 19.53 3.28 -5.99
C PHE A 79 19.46 1.88 -6.64
N ASN A 80 20.60 1.24 -6.89
CA ASN A 80 20.63 -0.14 -7.35
C ASN A 80 19.99 -1.10 -6.33
N TRP A 81 20.38 -1.00 -5.05
CA TRP A 81 19.79 -1.81 -3.98
C TRP A 81 18.32 -1.45 -3.71
N TRP A 82 17.96 -0.17 -3.78
CA TRP A 82 16.59 0.28 -3.62
C TRP A 82 15.67 -0.31 -4.70
N LEU A 83 16.06 -0.25 -5.98
CA LEU A 83 15.28 -0.85 -7.05
C LEU A 83 15.21 -2.38 -6.92
N PHE A 84 16.33 -3.04 -6.62
CA PHE A 84 16.37 -4.49 -6.40
C PHE A 84 15.36 -4.91 -5.32
N THR A 85 15.41 -4.28 -4.15
CA THR A 85 14.50 -4.58 -3.03
C THR A 85 13.03 -4.29 -3.36
N VAL A 86 12.73 -3.20 -4.06
CA VAL A 86 11.37 -2.88 -4.52
C VAL A 86 10.84 -3.97 -5.47
N PHE A 87 11.61 -4.38 -6.47
CA PHE A 87 11.18 -5.42 -7.41
C PHE A 87 11.06 -6.79 -6.75
N SER A 88 11.98 -7.17 -5.86
CA SER A 88 11.86 -8.39 -5.08
C SER A 88 10.60 -8.39 -4.21
N GLY A 89 10.29 -7.25 -3.57
CA GLY A 89 9.06 -7.09 -2.78
C GLY A 89 7.79 -7.21 -3.61
N ILE A 90 7.75 -6.60 -4.80
CA ILE A 90 6.61 -6.72 -5.72
C ILE A 90 6.42 -8.16 -6.18
N LEU A 91 7.51 -8.83 -6.55
CA LEU A 91 7.49 -10.24 -6.97
C LEU A 91 6.93 -11.12 -5.85
N PHE A 92 7.41 -10.92 -4.63
CA PHE A 92 6.94 -11.68 -3.47
C PHE A 92 5.44 -11.45 -3.21
N ALA A 93 5.01 -10.18 -3.16
CA ALA A 93 3.63 -9.80 -2.90
C ALA A 93 2.65 -10.26 -3.98
N SER A 94 3.10 -10.50 -5.22
CA SER A 94 2.24 -10.93 -6.33
C SER A 94 2.22 -12.45 -6.52
N THR A 95 3.18 -13.16 -5.93
CA THR A 95 3.39 -14.61 -6.15
C THR A 95 3.05 -15.45 -4.93
N PHE A 96 3.43 -14.98 -3.73
CA PHE A 96 3.32 -15.75 -2.49
C PHE A 96 2.23 -15.26 -1.53
N LEU A 97 1.74 -14.03 -1.71
CA LEU A 97 0.70 -13.41 -0.87
C LEU A 97 -0.61 -13.29 -1.66
#